data_AF-A0A1A3KZS0-F1
#
_entry.id   AF-A0A1A3KZS0-F1
#
_cell.length_a   1.000
_cell.length_b   1.000
_cell.length_c   1.000
_cell.angle_alpha   90.00
_cell.angle_beta   90.00
_cell.angle_gamma   90.00
#
_symmetry.space_group_name_H-M   'P 1'
#
loop_
_entity.id
_entity.type
_entity.pdbx_description
1 polymer ?
#
loop_
_entity_poly.entity_id
_entity_poly.type
_entity_poly.pdbx_seq_one_letter_code
_entity_poly.pdbx_strand_id
1 'polypeptide(L)'
;MSEQSLKLTAYFGERQRAVGEPRRFLADGMLDLFGARGVATSVMLRGIASFGPKGDLRTDQSLSLSEDPPVTIAAVDVESKIRPLVDEVAAMTGRGMMTLERARLITGDSGTDALSEIDSRTGDAAKLTIYVGRQVRVDGKAAHYAICELLHQHSFAGATVLLGVDGTAYGRRQRARFFGRNVNVPQMIIAVGLPAQVSAAATELARLLPNPLLTVERVRLCKRDGELFARPQELPATDREGRTLWQKLMVHTAEVGRDETQPIHRAIVHRLMQSQTARGATVLRGIWGFHGDHEPHGDKLFQLTRKVPLATIIVDTPQAIARSFTVVDELTAHHGLVTSEMVPAAISLDGSQRTTETPLAEYDY
;
A
#
# COMPACT_ATOMS: atom_id res chain seq x y z
N MET A 1 -1.55 -26.75 3.38
CA MET A 1 -0.49 -25.75 3.12
C MET A 1 -1.16 -24.50 2.58
N SER A 2 -1.09 -23.38 3.31
CA SER A 2 -1.53 -22.09 2.78
C SER A 2 -0.69 -21.77 1.54
N GLU A 3 -1.30 -21.65 0.37
CA GLU A 3 -0.59 -21.33 -0.87
C GLU A 3 0.06 -19.93 -0.73
N GLN A 4 1.34 -19.82 -1.07
CA GLN A 4 2.06 -18.55 -1.04
C GLN A 4 1.36 -17.57 -1.97
N SER A 5 1.06 -16.37 -1.47
CA SER A 5 0.40 -15.32 -2.24
C SER A 5 1.36 -14.17 -2.50
N LEU A 6 1.13 -13.47 -3.60
CA LEU A 6 1.93 -12.32 -3.98
C LEU A 6 1.05 -11.09 -4.11
N LYS A 7 1.65 -9.93 -3.82
CA LYS A 7 1.06 -8.63 -4.07
C LYS A 7 1.93 -7.87 -5.06
N LEU A 8 1.40 -7.66 -6.26
CA LEU A 8 2.00 -6.84 -7.30
C LEU A 8 1.49 -5.40 -7.13
N THR A 9 2.38 -4.44 -6.89
CA THR A 9 2.02 -3.03 -6.80
C THR A 9 2.70 -2.22 -7.90
N ALA A 10 1.95 -1.47 -8.70
CA ALA A 10 2.47 -0.57 -9.72
C ALA A 10 2.26 0.89 -9.31
N TYR A 11 3.26 1.75 -9.54
CA TYR A 11 3.28 3.19 -9.26
C TYR A 11 3.60 3.94 -10.56
N PHE A 12 2.69 4.78 -11.05
CA PHE A 12 2.84 5.51 -12.31
C PHE A 12 1.94 6.76 -12.35
N GLY A 13 2.04 7.58 -13.40
CA GLY A 13 1.15 8.75 -13.58
C GLY A 13 -0.19 8.38 -14.20
N GLU A 14 -1.30 8.92 -13.68
CA GLU A 14 -2.67 8.60 -14.13
C GLU A 14 -2.89 8.70 -15.64
N ARG A 15 -2.24 9.67 -16.30
CA ARG A 15 -2.42 9.95 -17.73
C ARG A 15 -1.56 9.07 -18.63
N GLN A 16 -0.72 8.22 -18.05
CA GLN A 16 0.16 7.35 -18.80
C GLN A 16 -0.63 6.39 -19.72
N ARG A 17 -0.11 6.21 -20.94
CA ARG A 17 -0.65 5.27 -21.92
C ARG A 17 0.05 3.93 -21.83
N ALA A 18 -0.67 2.87 -22.15
CA ALA A 18 -0.09 1.55 -22.31
C ALA A 18 0.87 1.55 -23.52
N VAL A 19 2.03 0.91 -23.37
CA VAL A 19 2.99 0.72 -24.46
C VAL A 19 2.34 -0.10 -25.57
N GLY A 20 2.49 0.34 -26.81
CA GLY A 20 1.85 -0.29 -27.97
C GLY A 20 0.37 0.07 -28.17
N GLU A 21 -0.29 0.69 -27.19
CA GLU A 21 -1.71 1.07 -27.27
C GLU A 21 -1.92 2.56 -26.92
N PRO A 22 -1.58 3.51 -27.82
CA PRO A 22 -1.52 4.95 -27.50
C PRO A 22 -2.86 5.57 -27.08
N ARG A 23 -3.98 4.93 -27.39
CA ARG A 23 -5.33 5.39 -27.01
C ARG A 23 -5.79 4.87 -25.64
N ARG A 24 -5.09 3.87 -25.07
CA ARG A 24 -5.50 3.19 -23.85
C ARG A 24 -4.71 3.71 -22.66
N PHE A 25 -5.40 4.07 -21.58
CA PHE A 25 -4.74 4.38 -20.31
C PHE A 25 -4.10 3.11 -19.75
N LEU A 26 -2.90 3.24 -19.18
CA LEU A 26 -2.19 2.13 -18.57
C LEU A 26 -3.03 1.47 -17.44
N ALA A 27 -3.67 2.28 -16.60
CA ALA A 27 -4.53 1.80 -15.53
C ALA A 27 -5.68 0.92 -16.06
N ASP A 28 -6.36 1.34 -17.13
CA ASP A 28 -7.41 0.54 -17.76
C ASP A 28 -6.85 -0.79 -18.30
N GLY A 29 -5.68 -0.75 -18.95
CA GLY A 29 -4.98 -1.94 -19.44
C GLY A 29 -4.68 -2.98 -18.36
N MET A 30 -4.09 -2.52 -17.25
CA MET A 30 -3.78 -3.37 -16.09
C MET A 30 -5.04 -3.96 -15.46
N LEU A 31 -6.08 -3.14 -15.25
CA LEU A 31 -7.31 -3.58 -14.59
C LEU A 31 -8.15 -4.52 -15.46
N ASP A 32 -8.15 -4.33 -16.78
CA ASP A 32 -8.71 -5.30 -17.71
C ASP A 32 -7.96 -6.63 -17.66
N LEU A 33 -6.63 -6.61 -17.64
CA LEU A 33 -5.80 -7.81 -17.50
C LEU A 33 -6.13 -8.54 -16.19
N PHE A 34 -6.16 -7.84 -15.06
CA PHE A 34 -6.50 -8.43 -13.75
C PHE A 34 -7.91 -9.00 -13.71
N GLY A 35 -8.88 -8.30 -14.32
CA GLY A 35 -10.25 -8.78 -14.45
C GLY A 35 -10.35 -10.03 -15.33
N ALA A 36 -9.69 -10.04 -16.48
CA ALA A 36 -9.69 -11.18 -17.42
C ALA A 36 -9.01 -12.43 -16.83
N ARG A 37 -8.00 -12.23 -15.99
CA ARG A 37 -7.24 -13.29 -15.32
C ARG A 37 -7.89 -13.75 -14.00
N GLY A 38 -8.98 -13.11 -13.58
CA GLY A 38 -9.69 -13.47 -12.36
C GLY A 38 -8.84 -13.32 -11.10
N VAL A 39 -8.07 -12.22 -11.02
CA VAL A 39 -7.27 -11.89 -9.84
C VAL A 39 -8.18 -11.67 -8.63
N ALA A 40 -7.85 -12.28 -7.49
CA ALA A 40 -8.69 -12.26 -6.29
C ALA A 40 -9.07 -10.82 -5.87
N THR A 41 -8.12 -9.90 -5.86
CA THR A 41 -8.40 -8.47 -5.76
C THR A 41 -7.36 -7.60 -6.46
N SER A 42 -7.81 -6.46 -6.96
CA SER A 42 -6.94 -5.34 -7.27
C SER A 42 -7.58 -4.04 -6.86
N VAL A 43 -6.79 -3.06 -6.42
CA VAL A 43 -7.28 -1.75 -6.00
C VAL A 43 -6.44 -0.67 -6.66
N MET A 44 -7.07 0.17 -7.45
CA MET A 44 -6.49 1.40 -7.98
C MET A 44 -6.73 2.55 -6.99
N LEU A 45 -5.66 3.17 -6.52
CA LEU A 45 -5.63 4.29 -5.62
C LEU A 45 -5.05 5.51 -6.34
N ARG A 46 -5.65 6.68 -6.13
CA ARG A 46 -5.11 7.96 -6.61
C ARG A 46 -4.35 8.63 -5.46
N GLY A 47 -3.09 8.93 -5.69
CA GLY A 47 -2.25 9.67 -4.76
C GLY A 47 -2.38 11.18 -4.92
N ILE A 48 -1.89 11.90 -3.92
CA ILE A 48 -1.94 13.37 -3.84
C ILE A 48 -0.58 14.02 -4.11
N ALA A 49 0.50 13.26 -3.97
CA ALA A 49 1.84 13.70 -4.31
C ALA A 49 2.74 12.52 -4.65
N SER A 50 3.71 12.72 -5.54
CA SER A 50 4.79 11.74 -5.78
C SER A 50 5.97 12.38 -6.48
N PHE A 51 7.12 11.73 -6.43
CA PHE A 51 8.20 11.95 -7.39
C PHE A 51 8.81 10.61 -7.79
N GLY A 52 9.34 10.53 -9.00
CA GLY A 52 10.05 9.36 -9.52
C GLY A 52 11.56 9.62 -9.68
N PRO A 53 12.31 8.70 -10.30
CA PRO A 53 13.78 8.75 -10.39
C PRO A 53 14.35 10.03 -11.03
N LYS A 54 13.54 10.70 -11.87
CA LYS A 54 13.90 11.98 -12.52
C LYS A 54 13.63 13.21 -11.66
N GLY A 55 13.05 13.05 -10.47
CA GLY A 55 12.68 14.15 -9.58
C GLY A 55 11.42 14.93 -10.00
N ASP A 56 10.67 14.42 -10.99
CA ASP A 56 9.45 15.08 -11.47
C ASP A 56 8.34 15.01 -10.40
N LEU A 57 8.12 16.11 -9.69
CA LEU A 57 7.06 16.24 -8.70
C LEU A 57 5.68 16.23 -9.36
N ARG A 58 4.82 15.31 -8.92
CA ARG A 58 3.38 15.29 -9.20
C ARG A 58 2.66 15.66 -7.91
N THR A 59 1.67 16.54 -8.00
CA THR A 59 0.88 17.03 -6.86
C THR A 59 -0.53 17.37 -7.32
N ASP A 60 -1.52 17.19 -6.45
CA ASP A 60 -2.95 17.54 -6.67
C ASP A 60 -3.28 19.00 -6.30
N GLN A 61 -2.25 19.83 -6.09
CA GLN A 61 -2.39 21.20 -5.59
C GLN A 61 -2.73 22.23 -6.68
N SER A 62 -2.71 21.85 -7.96
CA SER A 62 -2.89 22.80 -9.06
C SER A 62 -4.16 22.47 -9.82
N LEU A 63 -5.21 23.28 -9.71
CA LEU A 63 -6.46 23.14 -10.49
C LEU A 63 -6.28 23.25 -12.03
N SER A 64 -5.07 23.11 -12.55
CA SER A 64 -4.75 23.06 -13.96
C SER A 64 -5.26 21.77 -14.62
N LEU A 65 -5.70 21.87 -15.87
CA LEU A 65 -6.11 20.75 -16.72
C LEU A 65 -4.94 19.80 -17.11
N SER A 66 -3.72 20.10 -16.64
CA SER A 66 -2.48 19.38 -16.94
C SER A 66 -2.01 18.46 -15.79
N GLU A 67 -2.79 18.29 -14.72
CA GLU A 67 -2.40 17.38 -13.63
C GLU A 67 -2.30 15.93 -14.12
N ASP A 68 -1.21 15.27 -13.75
CA ASP A 68 -0.94 13.83 -13.91
C ASP A 68 -0.73 13.24 -12.51
N PRO A 69 -1.82 13.07 -11.71
CA PRO A 69 -1.69 12.60 -10.34
C PRO A 69 -1.08 11.20 -10.30
N PRO A 70 -0.31 10.86 -9.26
CA PRO A 70 0.19 9.51 -9.11
C PRO A 70 -0.94 8.51 -8.91
N VAL A 71 -0.77 7.33 -9.49
CA VAL A 71 -1.64 6.18 -9.34
C VAL A 71 -0.83 5.04 -8.74
N THR A 72 -1.47 4.34 -7.81
CA THR A 72 -0.99 3.06 -7.27
C THR A 72 -2.02 1.99 -7.57
N ILE A 73 -1.64 0.91 -8.23
CA ILE A 73 -2.51 -0.28 -8.38
C ILE A 73 -1.87 -1.43 -7.64
N ALA A 74 -2.54 -1.97 -6.62
CA ALA A 74 -2.11 -3.18 -5.93
C ALA A 74 -3.03 -4.34 -6.33
N ALA A 75 -2.46 -5.44 -6.81
CA ALA A 75 -3.14 -6.67 -7.17
C ALA A 75 -2.62 -7.83 -6.31
N VAL A 76 -3.53 -8.64 -5.77
CA VAL A 76 -3.20 -9.75 -4.87
C VAL A 76 -3.92 -11.02 -5.32
N ASP A 77 -3.16 -12.11 -5.38
CA ASP A 77 -3.67 -13.48 -5.53
C ASP A 77 -2.57 -14.48 -5.14
N VAL A 78 -2.85 -15.77 -5.31
CA VAL A 78 -1.85 -16.84 -5.24
C VAL A 78 -0.70 -16.59 -6.22
N GLU A 79 0.50 -17.02 -5.84
CA GLU A 79 1.72 -16.80 -6.62
C GLU A 79 1.61 -17.29 -8.06
N SER A 80 0.99 -18.46 -8.27
CA SER A 80 0.78 -19.08 -9.58
C SER A 80 -0.02 -18.20 -10.56
N LYS A 81 -0.86 -17.31 -10.05
CA LYS A 81 -1.61 -16.32 -10.85
C LYS A 81 -0.88 -15.00 -11.01
N ILE A 82 -0.24 -14.48 -9.96
CA ILE A 82 0.40 -13.16 -10.01
C ILE A 82 1.71 -13.21 -10.79
N ARG A 83 2.50 -14.28 -10.65
CA ARG A 83 3.85 -14.35 -11.23
C ARG A 83 3.86 -14.18 -12.75
N PRO A 84 2.99 -14.84 -13.54
CA PRO A 84 2.93 -14.63 -14.99
C PRO A 84 2.50 -13.21 -15.39
N LEU A 85 1.75 -12.50 -14.54
CA LEU A 85 1.25 -11.15 -14.85
C LEU A 85 2.34 -10.09 -14.73
N VAL A 86 3.44 -10.37 -14.04
CA VAL A 86 4.52 -9.39 -13.85
C VAL A 86 5.07 -8.93 -15.20
N ASP A 87 5.36 -9.86 -16.10
CA ASP A 87 5.92 -9.55 -17.41
C ASP A 87 4.89 -8.89 -18.32
N GLU A 88 3.62 -9.31 -18.28
CA GLU A 88 2.54 -8.67 -19.03
C GLU A 88 2.32 -7.21 -18.59
N VAL A 89 2.32 -6.96 -17.28
CA VAL A 89 2.18 -5.60 -16.71
C VAL A 89 3.42 -4.75 -17.01
N ALA A 90 4.62 -5.32 -16.92
CA ALA A 90 5.86 -4.63 -17.25
C ALA A 90 5.91 -4.24 -18.73
N ALA A 91 5.52 -5.15 -19.64
CA ALA A 91 5.51 -4.92 -21.08
C ALA A 91 4.61 -3.77 -21.51
N MET A 92 3.46 -3.58 -20.84
CA MET A 92 2.57 -2.44 -21.11
C MET A 92 2.95 -1.15 -20.37
N THR A 93 3.88 -1.21 -19.41
CA THR A 93 4.27 -0.07 -18.57
C THR A 93 5.47 0.66 -19.16
N GLY A 94 5.25 1.87 -19.69
CA GLY A 94 6.34 2.68 -20.24
C GLY A 94 7.24 3.28 -19.16
N ARG A 95 6.66 3.92 -18.15
CA ARG A 95 7.37 4.54 -17.03
C ARG A 95 6.72 4.20 -15.69
N GLY A 96 7.50 4.09 -14.62
CA GLY A 96 6.98 3.85 -13.27
C GLY A 96 7.82 2.87 -12.47
N MET A 97 7.27 2.43 -11.36
CA MET A 97 7.88 1.42 -10.50
C MET A 97 6.88 0.29 -10.29
N MET A 98 7.35 -0.95 -10.29
CA MET A 98 6.57 -2.12 -9.91
C MET A 98 7.26 -2.83 -8.76
N THR A 99 6.51 -3.30 -7.78
CA THR A 99 7.00 -4.11 -6.66
C THR A 99 6.23 -5.41 -6.57
N LEU A 100 6.93 -6.47 -6.18
CA LEU A 100 6.33 -7.76 -5.88
C LEU A 100 6.65 -8.09 -4.43
N GLU A 101 5.62 -8.29 -3.62
CA GLU A 101 5.72 -8.59 -2.19
C GLU A 101 5.16 -9.97 -1.88
N ARG A 102 5.76 -10.65 -0.90
CA ARG A 102 5.19 -11.87 -0.32
C ARG A 102 4.08 -11.49 0.64
N ALA A 103 2.94 -12.17 0.52
CA ALA A 103 1.80 -12.00 1.39
C ALA A 103 1.18 -13.36 1.71
N ARG A 104 0.50 -13.45 2.85
CA ARG A 104 -0.40 -14.56 3.13
C ARG A 104 -1.84 -14.12 2.87
N LEU A 105 -2.49 -14.70 1.87
CA LEU A 105 -3.89 -14.42 1.58
C LEU A 105 -4.80 -15.26 2.49
N ILE A 106 -5.73 -14.59 3.16
CA ILE A 106 -6.78 -15.20 3.98
C ILE A 106 -8.11 -14.92 3.28
N THR A 107 -8.79 -15.99 2.87
CA THR A 107 -10.13 -15.97 2.29
C THR A 107 -11.09 -16.76 3.19
N GLY A 108 -12.39 -16.68 2.93
CA GLY A 108 -13.40 -17.46 3.69
C GLY A 108 -13.14 -18.98 3.67
N ASP A 109 -12.57 -19.49 2.57
CA ASP A 109 -12.29 -20.92 2.39
C ASP A 109 -10.97 -21.37 3.03
N SER A 110 -10.03 -20.45 3.29
CA SER A 110 -8.69 -20.77 3.81
C SER A 110 -8.64 -21.03 5.33
N GLY A 111 -9.75 -20.82 6.05
CA GLY A 111 -9.92 -21.21 7.46
C GLY A 111 -8.93 -20.61 8.47
N THR A 112 -9.20 -20.85 9.76
CA THR A 112 -8.36 -20.44 10.91
C THR A 112 -6.95 -21.04 10.89
N ASP A 113 -6.70 -22.07 10.08
CA ASP A 113 -5.38 -22.71 9.93
C ASP A 113 -4.36 -21.78 9.27
N ALA A 114 -4.81 -20.81 8.48
CA ALA A 114 -3.94 -19.75 7.95
C ALA A 114 -3.47 -18.75 9.04
N LEU A 115 -4.00 -18.82 10.25
CA LEU A 115 -3.68 -17.88 11.33
C LEU A 115 -2.69 -18.46 12.35
N SER A 116 -2.68 -19.78 12.54
CA SER A 116 -1.83 -20.46 13.53
C SER A 116 -0.33 -20.42 13.20
N GLU A 117 0.08 -20.30 11.92
CA GLU A 117 1.50 -20.14 11.57
C GLU A 117 1.98 -18.68 11.57
N ILE A 118 1.11 -17.70 11.85
CA ILE A 118 1.50 -16.28 11.98
C ILE A 118 2.31 -16.06 13.25
N ASP A 119 2.05 -16.83 14.31
CA ASP A 119 2.61 -16.62 15.65
C ASP A 119 4.09 -17.04 15.81
N SER A 120 4.66 -17.84 14.89
CA SER A 120 5.99 -18.44 15.09
C SER A 120 7.11 -17.91 14.18
N ARG A 121 6.81 -17.09 13.16
CA ARG A 121 7.80 -16.62 12.16
C ARG A 121 7.86 -15.11 11.95
N THR A 122 6.99 -14.33 12.57
CA THR A 122 6.90 -12.88 12.32
C THR A 122 7.53 -12.08 13.46
N GLY A 123 8.82 -11.77 13.32
CA GLY A 123 9.52 -10.84 14.22
C GLY A 123 9.06 -9.39 14.03
N ASP A 124 9.02 -8.64 15.13
CA ASP A 124 8.74 -7.20 15.29
C ASP A 124 7.27 -6.75 15.12
N ALA A 125 6.67 -6.88 13.93
CA ALA A 125 5.27 -6.49 13.69
C ALA A 125 4.68 -7.18 12.44
N ALA A 126 3.37 -7.06 12.25
CA ALA A 126 2.64 -7.54 11.09
C ALA A 126 1.77 -6.44 10.50
N LYS A 127 1.71 -6.40 9.17
CA LYS A 127 0.79 -5.56 8.42
C LYS A 127 -0.38 -6.41 7.97
N LEU A 128 -1.57 -6.03 8.39
CA LEU A 128 -2.83 -6.61 7.97
C LEU A 128 -3.47 -5.68 6.94
N THR A 129 -3.68 -6.15 5.72
CA THR A 129 -4.42 -5.42 4.70
C THR A 129 -5.79 -6.06 4.51
N ILE A 130 -6.87 -5.29 4.66
CA ILE A 130 -8.25 -5.74 4.47
C ILE A 130 -8.81 -5.15 3.18
N TYR A 131 -9.36 -6.00 2.33
CA TYR A 131 -10.04 -5.60 1.10
C TYR A 131 -11.55 -5.75 1.27
N VAL A 132 -12.28 -4.64 1.16
CA VAL A 132 -13.73 -4.62 1.39
C VAL A 132 -14.44 -3.70 0.40
N GLY A 133 -15.62 -4.09 -0.10
CA GLY A 133 -16.39 -3.24 -1.00
C GLY A 133 -16.89 -1.96 -0.34
N ARG A 134 -16.92 -0.85 -1.08
CA ARG A 134 -17.29 0.48 -0.57
C ARG A 134 -18.67 0.57 0.11
N GLN A 135 -19.63 -0.25 -0.29
CA GLN A 135 -21.00 -0.24 0.25
C GLN A 135 -21.28 -1.41 1.21
N VAL A 136 -20.28 -2.24 1.51
CA VAL A 136 -20.44 -3.30 2.52
C VAL A 136 -20.77 -2.64 3.85
N ARG A 137 -21.78 -3.18 4.53
CA ARG A 137 -22.20 -2.74 5.86
C ARG A 137 -22.10 -3.88 6.86
N VAL A 138 -21.75 -3.52 8.08
CA VAL A 138 -21.68 -4.40 9.25
C VAL A 138 -22.54 -3.73 10.31
N ASP A 139 -23.55 -4.43 10.82
CA ASP A 139 -24.52 -3.93 11.80
C ASP A 139 -25.07 -2.53 11.47
N GLY A 140 -25.40 -2.32 10.18
CA GLY A 140 -25.95 -1.06 9.70
C GLY A 140 -24.94 0.09 9.58
N LYS A 141 -23.66 -0.07 9.96
CA LYS A 141 -22.57 0.90 9.72
C LYS A 141 -21.78 0.54 8.45
N ALA A 142 -21.06 1.50 7.86
CA ALA A 142 -20.13 1.16 6.76
C ALA A 142 -18.98 0.29 7.28
N ALA A 143 -18.59 -0.74 6.54
CA ALA A 143 -17.66 -1.76 7.02
C ALA A 143 -16.33 -1.20 7.51
N HIS A 144 -15.75 -0.19 6.83
CA HIS A 144 -14.48 0.40 7.26
C HIS A 144 -14.55 1.06 8.65
N TYR A 145 -15.72 1.57 9.08
CA TYR A 145 -15.90 2.06 10.45
C TYR A 145 -15.82 0.92 11.46
N ALA A 146 -16.58 -0.14 11.24
CA ALA A 146 -16.59 -1.31 12.12
C ALA A 146 -15.22 -2.00 12.18
N ILE A 147 -14.53 -2.11 11.04
CA ILE A 147 -13.18 -2.66 10.96
C ILE A 147 -12.19 -1.80 11.75
N CYS A 148 -12.21 -0.47 11.59
CA CYS A 148 -11.33 0.41 12.37
C CYS A 148 -11.65 0.39 13.86
N GLU A 149 -12.94 0.34 14.25
CA GLU A 149 -13.35 0.16 15.65
C GLU A 149 -12.77 -1.14 16.23
N LEU A 150 -12.91 -2.27 15.52
CA LEU A 150 -12.35 -3.56 15.92
C LEU A 150 -10.83 -3.53 16.05
N LEU A 151 -10.13 -3.00 15.05
CA LEU A 151 -8.66 -2.90 15.07
C LEU A 151 -8.15 -2.03 16.23
N HIS A 152 -8.87 -0.95 16.54
CA HIS A 152 -8.57 -0.08 17.68
C HIS A 152 -8.80 -0.81 19.02
N GLN A 153 -9.86 -1.62 19.14
CA GLN A 153 -10.12 -2.45 20.34
C GLN A 153 -9.02 -3.51 20.55
N HIS A 154 -8.43 -4.04 19.48
CA HIS A 154 -7.25 -4.91 19.56
C HIS A 154 -5.92 -4.16 19.79
N SER A 155 -5.96 -2.84 19.96
CA SER A 155 -4.78 -1.99 20.21
C SER A 155 -3.72 -2.06 19.10
N PHE A 156 -4.15 -2.09 17.85
CA PHE A 156 -3.24 -1.94 16.70
C PHE A 156 -2.49 -0.60 16.79
N ALA A 157 -1.26 -0.55 16.27
CA ALA A 157 -0.45 0.67 16.24
C ALA A 157 -1.06 1.76 15.34
N GLY A 158 -1.85 1.36 14.34
CA GLY A 158 -2.61 2.27 13.49
C GLY A 158 -3.31 1.55 12.34
N ALA A 159 -4.25 2.24 11.71
CA ALA A 159 -4.93 1.80 10.50
C ALA A 159 -5.21 2.98 9.55
N THR A 160 -5.14 2.75 8.24
CA THR A 160 -5.46 3.73 7.20
C THR A 160 -6.40 3.11 6.17
N VAL A 161 -7.58 3.71 6.00
CA VAL A 161 -8.58 3.33 5.00
C VAL A 161 -8.33 4.13 3.72
N LEU A 162 -7.94 3.44 2.66
CA LEU A 162 -7.69 3.98 1.33
C LEU A 162 -8.86 3.66 0.40
N LEU A 163 -9.41 4.69 -0.25
CA LEU A 163 -10.57 4.55 -1.13
C LEU A 163 -10.13 4.20 -2.55
N GLY A 164 -10.51 3.03 -3.05
CA GLY A 164 -10.31 2.65 -4.44
C GLY A 164 -11.14 3.48 -5.42
N VAL A 165 -10.58 3.69 -6.60
CA VAL A 165 -11.22 4.34 -7.75
C VAL A 165 -11.71 3.30 -8.77
N ASP A 166 -10.99 2.19 -8.92
CA ASP A 166 -11.35 1.04 -9.76
C ASP A 166 -10.63 -0.19 -9.15
N GLY A 167 -10.94 -1.39 -9.60
CA GLY A 167 -10.33 -2.58 -9.04
C GLY A 167 -10.97 -3.87 -9.50
N THR A 168 -10.51 -4.97 -8.93
CA THR A 168 -11.10 -6.30 -9.03
C THR A 168 -11.50 -6.73 -7.64
N ALA A 169 -12.67 -7.34 -7.49
CA ALA A 169 -13.11 -7.94 -6.24
C ALA A 169 -13.64 -9.34 -6.55
N TYR A 170 -13.08 -10.34 -5.87
CA TYR A 170 -13.44 -11.76 -6.03
C TYR A 170 -13.35 -12.22 -7.49
N GLY A 171 -12.24 -11.88 -8.17
CA GLY A 171 -12.00 -12.29 -9.56
C GLY A 171 -12.80 -11.52 -10.61
N ARG A 172 -13.54 -10.47 -10.25
CA ARG A 172 -14.37 -9.70 -11.19
C ARG A 172 -14.03 -8.22 -11.13
N ARG A 173 -13.74 -7.60 -12.30
CA ARG A 173 -13.47 -6.16 -12.39
C ARG A 173 -14.70 -5.35 -11.93
N GLN A 174 -14.47 -4.33 -11.11
CA GLN A 174 -15.46 -3.45 -10.51
C GLN A 174 -15.12 -1.99 -10.82
N ARG A 175 -15.54 -1.53 -12.00
CA ARG A 175 -15.27 -0.16 -12.47
C ARG A 175 -16.17 0.86 -11.77
N ALA A 176 -15.58 1.92 -11.21
CA ALA A 176 -16.38 3.08 -10.81
C ALA A 176 -16.99 3.75 -12.04
N ARG A 177 -18.29 4.03 -11.99
CA ARG A 177 -18.99 4.86 -12.96
C ARG A 177 -19.18 6.25 -12.36
N PHE A 178 -18.97 7.28 -13.18
CA PHE A 178 -19.16 8.69 -12.79
C PHE A 178 -20.59 8.97 -12.28
N PHE A 179 -21.57 8.24 -12.83
CA PHE A 179 -22.98 8.24 -12.40
C PHE A 179 -23.42 6.85 -11.93
N GLY A 180 -22.83 6.34 -10.84
CA GLY A 180 -23.19 5.05 -10.27
C GLY A 180 -22.87 4.95 -8.77
N ARG A 181 -23.56 4.06 -8.05
CA ARG A 181 -23.37 3.86 -6.60
C ARG A 181 -21.98 3.29 -6.24
N ASN A 182 -21.19 2.86 -7.24
CA ASN A 182 -19.81 2.35 -7.11
C ASN A 182 -19.67 1.30 -6.01
N VAL A 183 -20.66 0.41 -5.93
CA VAL A 183 -20.93 -0.49 -4.80
C VAL A 183 -19.77 -1.44 -4.53
N ASN A 184 -19.14 -1.90 -5.61
CA ASN A 184 -18.17 -2.99 -5.58
C ASN A 184 -16.72 -2.52 -5.76
N VAL A 185 -16.47 -1.21 -5.87
CA VAL A 185 -15.09 -0.72 -5.94
C VAL A 185 -14.42 -1.04 -4.61
N PRO A 186 -13.31 -1.81 -4.61
CA PRO A 186 -12.69 -2.24 -3.36
C PRO A 186 -12.03 -1.07 -2.63
N GLN A 187 -12.15 -1.07 -1.31
CA GLN A 187 -11.37 -0.27 -0.39
C GLN A 187 -10.21 -1.13 0.13
N MET A 188 -9.10 -0.49 0.44
CA MET A 188 -7.94 -1.12 1.05
C MET A 188 -7.72 -0.49 2.43
N ILE A 189 -7.76 -1.30 3.49
CA ILE A 189 -7.48 -0.84 4.85
C ILE A 189 -6.15 -1.45 5.26
N ILE A 190 -5.14 -0.63 5.49
CA ILE A 190 -3.81 -1.08 5.92
C ILE A 190 -3.71 -0.84 7.43
N ALA A 191 -3.46 -1.89 8.20
CA ALA A 191 -3.31 -1.83 9.64
C ALA A 191 -1.99 -2.47 10.08
N VAL A 192 -1.39 -1.93 11.15
CA VAL A 192 -0.11 -2.42 11.71
C VAL A 192 -0.33 -2.81 13.15
N GLY A 193 0.07 -4.02 13.52
CA GLY A 193 -0.04 -4.53 14.89
C GLY A 193 0.97 -5.64 15.15
N LEU A 194 0.96 -6.16 16.37
CA LEU A 194 1.71 -7.36 16.73
C LEU A 194 1.11 -8.60 16.04
N PRO A 195 1.91 -9.64 15.77
CA PRO A 195 1.41 -10.88 15.14
C PRO A 195 0.18 -11.48 15.85
N ALA A 196 0.18 -11.52 17.19
CA ALA A 196 -0.95 -12.00 17.98
C ALA A 196 -2.21 -11.13 17.82
N GLN A 197 -2.05 -9.80 17.74
CA GLN A 197 -3.17 -8.89 17.49
C GLN A 197 -3.74 -9.11 16.07
N VAL A 198 -2.87 -9.30 15.09
CA VAL A 198 -3.26 -9.60 13.70
C VAL A 198 -4.00 -10.93 13.60
N SER A 199 -3.51 -11.97 14.27
CA SER A 199 -4.16 -13.29 14.30
C SER A 199 -5.56 -13.23 14.91
N ALA A 200 -5.70 -12.57 16.07
CA ALA A 200 -6.99 -12.37 16.74
C ALA A 200 -7.96 -11.56 15.87
N ALA A 201 -7.53 -10.39 15.37
CA ALA A 201 -8.37 -9.53 14.54
C ALA A 201 -8.77 -10.20 13.23
N ALA A 202 -7.87 -10.94 12.57
CA ALA A 202 -8.19 -11.66 11.33
C ALA A 202 -9.24 -12.76 11.57
N THR A 203 -9.20 -13.45 12.71
CA THR A 203 -10.22 -14.44 13.11
C THR A 203 -11.59 -13.80 13.30
N GLU A 204 -11.65 -12.62 13.91
CA GLU A 204 -12.90 -11.88 14.10
C GLU A 204 -13.42 -11.30 12.79
N LEU A 205 -12.55 -10.71 11.96
CA LEU A 205 -12.89 -10.18 10.65
C LEU A 205 -13.40 -11.26 9.69
N ALA A 206 -12.86 -12.48 9.77
CA ALA A 206 -13.35 -13.61 8.99
C ALA A 206 -14.80 -14.01 9.34
N ARG A 207 -15.24 -13.73 10.58
CA ARG A 207 -16.64 -13.93 11.01
C ARG A 207 -17.52 -12.71 10.72
N LEU A 208 -16.94 -11.52 10.81
CA LEU A 208 -17.64 -10.24 10.64
C LEU A 208 -17.98 -9.93 9.18
N LEU A 209 -17.08 -10.28 8.25
CA LEU A 209 -17.20 -9.95 6.84
C LEU A 209 -17.84 -11.10 6.06
N PRO A 210 -18.79 -10.83 5.15
CA PRO A 210 -19.47 -11.88 4.40
C PRO A 210 -18.54 -12.64 3.44
N ASN A 211 -17.50 -11.97 2.93
CA ASN A 211 -16.49 -12.54 2.04
C ASN A 211 -15.12 -11.93 2.42
N PRO A 212 -14.45 -12.46 3.46
CA PRO A 212 -13.20 -11.88 3.93
C PRO A 212 -12.11 -12.06 2.86
N LEU A 213 -11.37 -10.98 2.62
CA LEU A 213 -10.19 -10.99 1.77
C LEU A 213 -9.13 -10.14 2.45
N LEU A 214 -8.18 -10.82 3.09
CA LEU A 214 -7.16 -10.20 3.93
C LEU A 214 -5.78 -10.63 3.45
N THR A 215 -4.78 -9.75 3.52
CA THR A 215 -3.39 -10.16 3.47
C THR A 215 -2.67 -9.86 4.76
N VAL A 216 -1.74 -10.75 5.11
CA VAL A 216 -0.76 -10.49 6.16
C VAL A 216 0.63 -10.45 5.53
N GLU A 217 1.34 -9.36 5.77
CA GLU A 217 2.74 -9.20 5.41
C GLU A 217 3.58 -8.93 6.67
N ARG A 218 4.83 -9.40 6.65
CA ARG A 218 5.78 -9.11 7.72
C ARG A 218 6.30 -7.68 7.56
N VAL A 219 6.34 -6.94 8.67
CA VAL A 219 6.92 -5.60 8.71
C VAL A 219 7.70 -5.40 10.00
N ARG A 220 8.66 -4.47 10.00
CA ARG A 220 9.26 -3.94 11.22
C ARG A 220 8.56 -2.63 11.59
N LEU A 221 8.07 -2.55 12.82
CA LEU A 221 7.66 -1.27 13.40
C LEU A 221 8.92 -0.47 13.76
N CYS A 222 9.13 0.66 13.09
CA CYS A 222 10.31 1.49 13.32
C CYS A 222 10.01 2.58 14.34
N LYS A 223 8.88 3.28 14.19
CA LYS A 223 8.54 4.45 15.02
C LYS A 223 7.03 4.59 15.20
N ARG A 224 6.61 5.08 16.37
CA ARG A 224 5.22 5.48 16.64
C ARG A 224 5.20 6.70 17.55
N ASP A 225 4.58 7.78 17.10
CA ASP A 225 4.35 9.02 17.86
C ASP A 225 5.60 9.54 18.59
N GLY A 226 6.70 9.64 17.85
CA GLY A 226 7.99 10.10 18.38
C GLY A 226 8.86 9.01 19.00
N GLU A 227 8.27 7.90 19.48
CA GLU A 227 9.02 6.78 20.06
C GLU A 227 9.66 5.92 18.98
N LEU A 228 10.99 5.80 19.01
CA LEU A 228 11.79 4.96 18.11
C LEU A 228 11.93 3.55 18.70
N PHE A 229 11.34 2.55 18.04
CA PHE A 229 11.45 1.13 18.41
C PHE A 229 12.66 0.47 17.76
N ALA A 230 12.87 0.75 16.48
CA ALA A 230 13.96 0.17 15.70
C ALA A 230 14.24 0.98 14.42
N ARG A 231 15.45 0.87 13.89
CA ARG A 231 15.75 1.31 12.52
C ARG A 231 15.25 0.25 11.51
N PRO A 232 15.05 0.63 10.23
CA PRO A 232 14.80 -0.34 9.15
C PRO A 232 15.80 -1.50 9.20
N GLN A 233 15.36 -2.71 8.84
CA GLN A 233 16.24 -3.88 8.82
C GLN A 233 17.45 -3.62 7.93
N GLU A 234 18.64 -3.92 8.46
CA GLU A 234 19.89 -3.87 7.70
C GLU A 234 19.95 -5.08 6.78
N LEU A 235 19.50 -4.90 5.54
CA LEU A 235 19.50 -5.94 4.53
C LEU A 235 20.75 -5.80 3.63
N PRO A 236 21.34 -6.91 3.17
CA PRO A 236 22.40 -6.85 2.16
C PRO A 236 21.85 -6.28 0.85
N ALA A 237 22.74 -5.83 -0.04
CA ALA A 237 22.33 -5.31 -1.35
C ALA A 237 21.70 -6.39 -2.25
N THR A 238 22.14 -7.63 -2.10
CA THR A 238 21.67 -8.78 -2.86
C THR A 238 21.49 -10.00 -1.95
N ASP A 239 20.67 -10.95 -2.39
CA ASP A 239 20.62 -12.27 -1.77
C ASP A 239 21.79 -13.18 -2.20
N ARG A 240 21.73 -14.46 -1.81
CA ARG A 240 22.75 -15.48 -2.11
C ARG A 240 22.91 -15.77 -3.61
N GLU A 241 21.89 -15.49 -4.42
CA GLU A 241 21.90 -15.68 -5.87
C GLU A 241 22.24 -14.39 -6.63
N GLY A 242 22.59 -13.32 -5.91
CA GLY A 242 22.93 -12.02 -6.51
C GLY A 242 21.70 -11.20 -6.94
N ARG A 243 20.48 -11.58 -6.55
CA ARG A 243 19.25 -10.83 -6.84
C ARG A 243 19.17 -9.62 -5.93
N THR A 244 18.92 -8.44 -6.48
CA THR A 244 18.83 -7.19 -5.71
C THR A 244 17.69 -7.26 -4.68
N LEU A 245 18.01 -6.97 -3.42
CA LEU A 245 17.02 -6.77 -2.38
C LEU A 245 16.55 -5.33 -2.39
N TRP A 246 15.24 -5.16 -2.19
CA TRP A 246 14.61 -3.85 -2.05
C TRP A 246 13.95 -3.75 -0.69
N GLN A 247 13.67 -2.53 -0.27
CA GLN A 247 13.00 -2.27 0.98
C GLN A 247 11.98 -1.16 0.76
N LYS A 248 10.87 -1.27 1.48
CA LYS A 248 9.82 -0.27 1.50
C LYS A 248 9.72 0.33 2.88
N LEU A 249 9.61 1.65 2.93
CA LEU A 249 9.28 2.42 4.11
C LEU A 249 7.89 3.01 3.93
N MET A 250 7.00 2.80 4.89
CA MET A 250 5.68 3.41 4.92
C MET A 250 5.53 4.31 6.14
N VAL A 251 5.08 5.54 5.89
CA VAL A 251 4.91 6.58 6.91
C VAL A 251 3.45 7.00 6.92
N HIS A 252 2.75 6.65 8.00
CA HIS A 252 1.37 7.02 8.25
C HIS A 252 1.33 8.26 9.13
N THR A 253 0.65 9.31 8.65
CA THR A 253 0.53 10.62 9.33
C THR A 253 -0.90 11.14 9.18
N ALA A 254 -1.25 12.23 9.86
CA ALA A 254 -2.48 12.96 9.63
C ALA A 254 -2.22 14.31 8.96
N GLU A 255 -3.19 14.79 8.18
CA GLU A 255 -3.21 16.17 7.70
C GLU A 255 -3.41 17.12 8.92
N VAL A 256 -2.56 18.14 9.03
CA VAL A 256 -2.17 18.84 10.28
C VAL A 256 -3.32 19.47 11.09
N GLY A 257 -3.13 19.57 12.41
CA GLY A 257 -3.68 20.64 13.27
C GLY A 257 -3.03 22.02 13.04
N ARG A 258 -3.42 23.05 13.80
CA ARG A 258 -3.14 24.47 13.47
C ARG A 258 -1.68 24.95 13.64
N ASP A 259 -0.79 24.15 14.22
CA ASP A 259 0.53 24.62 14.72
C ASP A 259 1.76 24.19 13.89
N GLU A 260 1.63 23.41 12.81
CA GLU A 260 2.76 23.11 11.92
C GLU A 260 2.74 23.97 10.65
N THR A 261 3.93 24.37 10.20
CA THR A 261 4.10 25.24 9.00
C THR A 261 3.79 24.51 7.69
N GLN A 262 3.89 23.18 7.66
CA GLN A 262 3.51 22.34 6.53
C GLN A 262 3.21 20.90 6.95
N PRO A 263 2.30 20.18 6.25
CA PRO A 263 2.07 18.75 6.49
C PRO A 263 3.32 17.87 6.36
N ILE A 264 3.51 16.92 7.29
CA ILE A 264 4.66 15.99 7.33
C ILE A 264 4.90 15.30 5.98
N HIS A 265 3.88 14.80 5.28
CA HIS A 265 4.04 14.14 3.98
C HIS A 265 4.71 15.05 2.93
N ARG A 266 4.39 16.36 2.95
CA ARG A 266 5.00 17.34 2.02
C ARG A 266 6.45 17.57 2.38
N ALA A 267 6.75 17.68 3.67
CA ALA A 267 8.10 17.78 4.17
C ALA A 267 8.95 16.58 3.75
N ILE A 268 8.41 15.36 3.87
CA ILE A 268 9.07 14.12 3.44
C ILE A 268 9.34 14.15 1.94
N VAL A 269 8.31 14.36 1.11
CA VAL A 269 8.47 14.40 -0.35
C VAL A 269 9.49 15.43 -0.79
N HIS A 270 9.39 16.65 -0.26
CA HIS A 270 10.28 17.75 -0.62
C HIS A 270 11.73 17.47 -0.20
N ARG A 271 11.96 17.04 1.06
CA ARG A 271 13.32 16.76 1.53
C ARG A 271 13.93 15.58 0.79
N LEU A 272 13.23 14.46 0.63
CA LEU A 272 13.76 13.28 -0.08
C LEU A 272 14.12 13.57 -1.53
N MET A 273 13.29 14.38 -2.22
CA MET A 273 13.53 14.81 -3.60
C MET A 273 14.75 15.74 -3.69
N GLN A 274 14.81 16.77 -2.84
CA GLN A 274 15.91 17.74 -2.85
C GLN A 274 17.26 17.13 -2.46
N SER A 275 17.27 16.25 -1.47
CA SER A 275 18.49 15.58 -1.01
C SER A 275 18.85 14.36 -1.88
N GLN A 276 18.05 14.06 -2.91
CA GLN A 276 18.20 12.88 -3.80
C GLN A 276 18.43 11.58 -3.01
N THR A 277 17.82 11.49 -1.83
CA THR A 277 18.08 10.39 -0.90
C THR A 277 17.30 9.13 -1.26
N ALA A 278 16.15 9.31 -1.91
CA ALA A 278 15.31 8.24 -2.46
C ALA A 278 15.10 8.46 -3.96
N ARG A 279 14.93 7.37 -4.70
CA ARG A 279 14.54 7.37 -6.13
C ARG A 279 13.10 7.79 -6.34
N GLY A 280 12.24 7.64 -5.35
CA GLY A 280 10.85 8.06 -5.46
C GLY A 280 10.06 7.86 -4.17
N ALA A 281 8.95 8.59 -4.09
CA ALA A 281 7.97 8.43 -3.05
C ALA A 281 6.57 8.67 -3.63
N THR A 282 5.55 8.01 -3.07
CA THR A 282 4.14 8.23 -3.41
C THR A 282 3.35 8.48 -2.14
N VAL A 283 2.49 9.50 -2.14
CA VAL A 283 1.61 9.85 -1.01
C VAL A 283 0.17 9.54 -1.39
N LEU A 284 -0.46 8.71 -0.57
CA LEU A 284 -1.88 8.34 -0.68
C LEU A 284 -2.68 9.01 0.42
N ARG A 285 -3.85 9.56 0.07
CA ARG A 285 -4.79 10.14 1.02
C ARG A 285 -5.86 9.10 1.38
N GLY A 286 -5.98 8.80 2.66
CA GLY A 286 -7.06 7.98 3.19
C GLY A 286 -8.36 8.74 3.35
N ILE A 287 -9.41 8.05 3.76
CA ILE A 287 -10.72 8.65 4.09
C ILE A 287 -11.07 8.49 5.56
N TRP A 288 -10.43 7.53 6.25
CA TRP A 288 -10.64 7.19 7.64
C TRP A 288 -9.44 6.43 8.19
N GLY A 289 -9.20 6.45 9.49
CA GLY A 289 -8.08 5.74 10.11
C GLY A 289 -7.72 6.26 11.49
N PHE A 290 -6.64 5.73 12.04
CA PHE A 290 -6.02 6.17 13.29
C PHE A 290 -4.54 5.79 13.31
N HIS A 291 -3.78 6.41 14.20
CA HIS A 291 -2.43 5.98 14.57
C HIS A 291 -2.18 6.39 16.01
N GLY A 292 -1.45 5.56 16.76
CA GLY A 292 -1.29 5.76 18.20
C GLY A 292 -2.59 5.52 18.98
N ASP A 293 -2.72 6.22 20.11
CA ASP A 293 -3.88 6.13 21.01
C ASP A 293 -5.06 7.04 20.57
N HIS A 294 -5.01 7.56 19.34
CA HIS A 294 -6.05 8.44 18.83
C HIS A 294 -7.28 7.64 18.36
N GLU A 295 -8.47 8.13 18.69
CA GLU A 295 -9.71 7.56 18.17
C GLU A 295 -9.73 7.58 16.62
N PRO A 296 -10.38 6.60 15.97
CA PRO A 296 -10.62 6.60 14.54
C PRO A 296 -11.27 7.91 14.05
N HIS A 297 -10.63 8.53 13.07
CA HIS A 297 -11.00 9.82 12.51
C HIS A 297 -10.86 9.82 10.99
N GLY A 298 -11.37 10.85 10.31
CA GLY A 298 -11.27 10.96 8.87
C GLY A 298 -12.14 12.07 8.30
N ASP A 299 -12.40 11.99 6.99
CA ASP A 299 -13.05 13.06 6.25
C ASP A 299 -14.55 13.16 6.63
N LYS A 300 -14.92 14.22 7.35
CA LYS A 300 -16.32 14.55 7.65
C LYS A 300 -16.73 15.76 6.81
N LEU A 301 -17.88 15.67 6.15
CA LEU A 301 -18.38 16.61 5.13
C LEU A 301 -18.49 18.09 5.58
N PHE A 302 -18.25 18.41 6.86
CA PHE A 302 -18.44 19.74 7.46
C PHE A 302 -17.36 20.14 8.49
N GLN A 303 -16.18 19.50 8.51
CA GLN A 303 -15.09 19.89 9.43
C GLN A 303 -14.15 20.94 8.82
N LEU A 304 -13.88 22.02 9.56
CA LEU A 304 -12.97 23.12 9.17
C LEU A 304 -11.49 22.69 9.09
N THR A 305 -11.09 21.65 9.81
CA THR A 305 -9.75 21.07 9.78
C THR A 305 -9.89 19.58 9.48
N ARG A 306 -9.43 19.16 8.31
CA ARG A 306 -9.46 17.75 7.90
C ARG A 306 -8.28 17.02 8.56
N LYS A 307 -8.53 16.24 9.62
CA LYS A 307 -7.58 15.24 10.12
C LYS A 307 -7.74 14.00 9.27
N VAL A 308 -7.16 13.99 8.08
CA VAL A 308 -7.28 12.85 7.15
C VAL A 308 -5.98 12.07 7.19
N PRO A 309 -6.03 10.72 7.33
CA PRO A 309 -4.82 9.92 7.36
C PRO A 309 -4.14 9.91 5.99
N LEU A 310 -2.83 9.91 6.00
CA LEU A 310 -1.96 9.98 4.84
C LEU A 310 -0.91 8.87 4.94
N ALA A 311 -0.68 8.15 3.85
CA ALA A 311 0.35 7.12 3.76
C ALA A 311 1.40 7.54 2.72
N THR A 312 2.61 7.82 3.16
CA THR A 312 3.76 8.04 2.28
C THR A 312 4.52 6.74 2.11
N ILE A 313 4.70 6.29 0.88
CA ILE A 313 5.36 5.04 0.50
C ILE A 313 6.66 5.38 -0.22
N ILE A 314 7.77 4.85 0.27
CA ILE A 314 9.11 4.98 -0.32
C ILE A 314 9.61 3.57 -0.60
N VAL A 315 10.05 3.29 -1.82
CA VAL A 315 10.63 1.99 -2.21
C VAL A 315 12.00 2.24 -2.82
N ASP A 316 13.04 1.64 -2.26
CA ASP A 316 14.40 1.80 -2.75
C ASP A 316 15.32 0.64 -2.28
N THR A 317 16.61 0.74 -2.56
CA THR A 317 17.60 -0.18 -2.00
C THR A 317 17.68 -0.02 -0.47
N PRO A 318 18.11 -1.06 0.28
CA PRO A 318 18.22 -0.99 1.73
C PRO A 318 19.06 0.20 2.23
N GLN A 319 20.17 0.51 1.53
CA GLN A 319 21.03 1.64 1.89
C GLN A 319 20.33 2.99 1.67
N ALA A 320 19.53 3.11 0.61
CA ALA A 320 18.75 4.32 0.37
C ALA A 320 17.63 4.47 1.40
N ILE A 321 16.93 3.39 1.73
CA ILE A 321 15.91 3.39 2.81
C ILE A 321 16.52 3.77 4.15
N ALA A 322 17.71 3.28 4.51
CA ALA A 322 18.39 3.68 5.74
C ALA A 322 18.66 5.19 5.81
N ARG A 323 19.05 5.82 4.68
CA ARG A 323 19.21 7.28 4.59
C ARG A 323 17.87 8.02 4.61
N SER A 324 16.86 7.51 3.90
CA SER A 324 15.50 8.08 3.90
C SER A 324 14.90 8.05 5.29
N PHE A 325 15.16 7.00 6.06
CA PHE A 325 14.68 6.86 7.42
C PHE A 325 15.21 7.97 8.34
N THR A 326 16.46 8.42 8.18
CA THR A 326 16.97 9.57 8.95
C THR A 326 16.11 10.83 8.73
N VAL A 327 15.74 11.11 7.47
CA VAL A 327 14.85 12.24 7.14
C VAL A 327 13.46 12.05 7.75
N VAL A 328 12.92 10.83 7.65
CA VAL A 328 11.59 10.50 8.19
C VAL A 328 11.58 10.57 9.71
N ASP A 329 12.63 10.09 10.39
CA ASP A 329 12.77 10.06 11.83
C ASP A 329 12.70 11.48 12.41
N GLU A 330 13.46 12.42 11.82
CA GLU A 330 13.40 13.85 12.17
C GLU A 330 11.99 14.43 11.99
N LEU A 331 11.34 14.15 10.86
CA LEU A 331 10.02 14.70 10.53
C LEU A 331 8.87 14.06 11.30
N THR A 332 9.11 12.93 11.96
CA THR A 332 8.13 12.19 12.76
C THR A 332 8.49 12.20 14.24
N ALA A 333 9.19 13.26 14.70
CA ALA A 333 9.64 13.41 16.08
C ALA A 333 8.52 13.41 17.13
N HIS A 334 7.29 13.76 16.75
CA HIS A 334 6.14 13.81 17.66
C HIS A 334 4.97 12.95 17.20
N HIS A 335 4.77 12.81 15.89
CA HIS A 335 3.58 12.18 15.33
C HIS A 335 3.94 11.27 14.17
N GLY A 336 3.18 10.18 14.07
CA GLY A 336 3.19 9.29 12.92
C GLY A 336 3.64 7.88 13.25
N LEU A 337 3.33 6.97 12.33
CA LEU A 337 3.64 5.56 12.42
C LEU A 337 4.51 5.16 11.23
N VAL A 338 5.70 4.63 11.50
CA VAL A 338 6.70 4.29 10.49
C VAL A 338 6.96 2.79 10.51
N THR A 339 6.82 2.15 9.36
CA THR A 339 7.12 0.73 9.18
C THR A 339 8.10 0.50 8.04
N SER A 340 8.87 -0.57 8.13
CA SER A 340 9.78 -1.02 7.08
C SER A 340 9.54 -2.48 6.73
N GLU A 341 9.58 -2.84 5.44
CA GLU A 341 9.44 -4.22 4.96
C GLU A 341 10.39 -4.51 3.80
N MET A 342 10.87 -5.74 3.71
CA MET A 342 11.65 -6.18 2.54
C MET A 342 10.70 -6.39 1.35
N VAL A 343 11.14 -5.92 0.18
CA VAL A 343 10.47 -6.12 -1.09
C VAL A 343 11.34 -7.05 -1.94
N PRO A 344 10.89 -8.30 -2.21
CA PRO A 344 11.74 -9.30 -2.86
C PRO A 344 12.00 -9.01 -4.34
N ALA A 345 11.15 -8.25 -5.03
CA ALA A 345 11.53 -7.71 -6.33
C ALA A 345 10.92 -6.35 -6.57
N ALA A 346 11.68 -5.50 -7.26
CA ALA A 346 11.17 -4.28 -7.82
C ALA A 346 11.77 -3.98 -9.19
N ILE A 347 10.96 -3.36 -10.05
CA ILE A 347 11.29 -3.00 -11.42
C ILE A 347 11.06 -1.49 -11.57
N SER A 348 12.12 -0.74 -11.85
CA SER A 348 12.03 0.65 -12.27
C SER A 348 11.99 0.69 -13.79
N LEU A 349 10.98 1.34 -14.36
CA LEU A 349 10.72 1.45 -15.79
C LEU A 349 10.85 2.92 -16.20
N ASP A 350 11.72 3.20 -17.17
CA ASP A 350 12.03 4.56 -17.63
C ASP A 350 11.89 4.77 -19.16
N GLY A 351 11.19 3.86 -19.84
CA GLY A 351 10.88 3.93 -21.27
C GLY A 351 11.78 3.08 -22.18
N SER A 352 12.78 2.38 -21.64
CA SER A 352 13.52 1.34 -22.35
C SER A 352 12.86 -0.03 -22.10
N GLN A 353 12.62 -0.78 -23.18
CA GLN A 353 12.14 -2.15 -23.07
C GLN A 353 13.17 -3.01 -22.36
N ARG A 354 12.75 -3.71 -21.30
CA ARG A 354 13.46 -4.87 -20.78
C ARG A 354 12.59 -6.10 -20.96
N THR A 355 13.21 -7.12 -21.55
CA THR A 355 12.72 -8.49 -21.67
C THR A 355 13.63 -9.37 -20.82
N THR A 356 13.46 -9.33 -19.50
CA THR A 356 14.05 -10.34 -18.63
C THR A 356 13.05 -10.60 -17.51
N GLU A 357 12.84 -11.87 -17.19
CA GLU A 357 12.12 -12.28 -15.99
C GLU A 357 12.58 -11.44 -14.80
N THR A 358 11.64 -11.06 -13.94
CA THR A 358 11.95 -10.38 -12.70
C THR A 358 12.05 -11.44 -11.61
N PRO A 359 13.25 -11.97 -11.29
CA PRO A 359 13.40 -12.99 -10.26
C PRO A 359 13.09 -12.38 -8.89
N LEU A 360 12.31 -13.10 -8.08
CA LEU A 360 12.07 -12.75 -6.68
C LEU A 360 13.33 -13.06 -5.87
N ALA A 361 13.88 -12.07 -5.18
CA ALA A 361 14.94 -12.30 -4.21
C ALA A 361 14.41 -13.17 -3.06
N GLU A 362 15.18 -14.17 -2.67
CA GLU A 362 14.89 -15.04 -1.53
C GLU A 362 15.83 -14.67 -0.41
N TYR A 363 15.26 -14.07 0.61
CA TYR A 363 15.96 -13.68 1.81
C TYR A 363 15.00 -13.84 2.98
N ASP A 364 15.35 -14.72 3.90
CA ASP A 364 14.68 -14.88 5.18
C ASP A 364 15.35 -13.90 6.14
N TYR A 365 14.63 -12.82 6.47
CA TYR A 365 15.14 -11.74 7.32
C TYR A 365 14.56 -11.83 8.72
#